data_AF-A0A935VZZ2-F1
#
_entry.id   AF-A0A935VZZ2-F1
#
_cell.length_a   1.000
_cell.length_b   1.000
_cell.length_c   1.000
_cell.angle_alpha   90.00
_cell.angle_beta   90.00
_cell.angle_gamma   90.00
#
_symmetry.space_group_name_H-M   'P 1'
#
loop_
_entity.id
_entity.type
_entity.pdbx_description
1 polymer ?
#
loop_
_entity_poly.entity_id
_entity_poly.type
_entity_poly.pdbx_seq_one_letter_code
_entity_poly.pdbx_strand_id
1 'polypeptide(L)'
;MRRFLVVTAMGHLVWEMLQMPLYTLWTEGTSGEIAFAVVHCTGGDVLIALASLTGALILAGDARWPTDRFCEVAVLTLLFGFAYTLYSEWFNVSVRLSWAYAPSMPTLPLLGTGLAPVLQWIVIPSAALHAAHGAIKHGSDFKPTS
;
A
#
# COMPACT_ATOMS: atom_id res chain seq x y z
N MET A 1 8.83 12.13 -4.52
CA MET A 1 9.34 10.85 -3.99
C MET A 1 9.38 10.77 -2.46
N ARG A 2 10.11 11.64 -1.73
CA ARG A 2 10.24 11.55 -0.25
C ARG A 2 8.91 11.49 0.52
N ARG A 3 7.93 12.33 0.17
CA ARG A 3 6.60 12.35 0.81
C ARG A 3 5.81 11.07 0.55
N PHE A 4 5.83 10.56 -0.69
CA PHE A 4 5.23 9.27 -1.03
C PHE A 4 5.79 8.16 -0.15
N LEU A 5 7.13 8.03 -0.08
CA LEU A 5 7.77 7.00 0.73
C LEU A 5 7.42 7.08 2.22
N VAL A 6 7.40 8.29 2.81
CA VAL A 6 7.04 8.47 4.22
C VAL A 6 5.58 8.10 4.48
N VAL A 7 4.65 8.56 3.63
CA VAL A 7 3.22 8.28 3.81
C VAL A 7 2.92 6.80 3.58
N THR A 8 3.53 6.18 2.57
CA THR A 8 3.44 4.74 2.32
C THR A 8 3.98 3.95 3.51
N ALA A 9 5.21 4.22 3.96
CA ALA A 9 5.82 3.46 5.05
C ALA A 9 5.04 3.57 6.37
N MET A 10 4.65 4.79 6.76
CA MET A 10 3.88 5.00 7.99
C MET A 10 2.46 4.48 7.86
N GLY A 11 1.83 4.67 6.70
CA GLY A 11 0.48 4.19 6.42
C GLY A 11 0.40 2.68 6.54
N HIS A 12 1.24 1.95 5.80
CA HIS A 12 1.27 0.49 5.84
C HIS A 12 1.59 -0.01 7.25
N LEU A 13 2.57 0.58 7.95
CA LEU A 13 2.90 0.18 9.32
C LEU A 13 1.70 0.32 10.27
N VAL A 14 1.02 1.47 10.24
CA VAL A 14 -0.15 1.71 11.09
C VAL A 14 -1.28 0.76 10.72
N TRP A 15 -1.51 0.54 9.42
CA TRP A 15 -2.55 -0.37 8.95
C TRP A 15 -2.30 -1.81 9.37
N GLU A 16 -1.06 -2.28 9.24
CA GLU A 16 -0.63 -3.61 9.71
C GLU A 16 -0.93 -3.80 11.19
N MET A 17 -0.54 -2.84 12.04
CA MET A 17 -0.83 -2.89 13.48
C MET A 17 -2.34 -2.91 13.77
N LEU A 18 -3.15 -2.17 13.01
CA LEU A 18 -4.60 -2.11 13.21
C LEU A 18 -5.33 -3.37 12.70
N GLN A 19 -4.82 -4.02 11.66
CA GLN A 19 -5.43 -5.25 11.13
C GLN A 19 -4.97 -6.52 11.87
N MET A 20 -3.85 -6.48 12.59
CA MET A 20 -3.32 -7.63 13.34
C MET A 20 -4.39 -8.39 14.17
N PRO A 21 -5.30 -7.71 14.91
CA PRO A 21 -6.35 -8.38 15.67
C PRO A 21 -7.35 -9.20 14.84
N LEU A 22 -7.38 -9.02 13.51
CA LEU A 22 -8.24 -9.78 12.60
C LEU A 22 -7.63 -11.11 12.14
N TYR A 23 -6.39 -11.41 12.55
CA TYR A 23 -5.69 -12.66 12.26
C TYR A 23 -5.56 -13.52 13.51
N THR A 24 -5.61 -14.85 13.36
CA THR A 24 -5.44 -15.77 14.50
C THR A 24 -4.07 -15.66 15.15
N LEU A 25 -3.06 -15.18 14.42
CA LEU A 25 -1.72 -14.91 14.95
C LEU A 25 -1.74 -13.94 16.14
N TRP A 26 -2.70 -13.02 16.22
CA TRP A 26 -2.83 -12.13 17.36
C TRP A 26 -3.11 -12.86 18.68
N THR A 27 -3.88 -13.95 18.62
CA THR A 27 -4.26 -14.75 19.79
C THR A 27 -3.33 -15.93 20.04
N GLU A 28 -2.76 -16.50 18.97
CA GLU A 28 -1.99 -17.75 19.03
C GLU A 28 -0.47 -17.51 18.97
N GLY A 29 -0.03 -16.39 18.43
CA GLY A 29 1.38 -16.05 18.25
C GLY A 29 2.01 -15.40 19.47
N THR A 30 3.32 -15.54 19.59
CA THR A 30 4.13 -14.80 20.56
C THR A 30 4.28 -13.33 20.13
N SER A 31 4.58 -12.45 21.09
CA SER A 31 4.83 -11.03 20.79
C SER A 31 5.97 -10.83 19.77
N GLY A 32 6.95 -11.73 19.74
CA GLY A 32 8.05 -11.70 18.77
C GLY A 32 7.59 -12.05 17.35
N GLU A 33 6.72 -13.05 17.21
CA GLU A 33 6.15 -13.43 15.92
C GLU A 33 5.21 -12.34 15.38
N ILE A 34 4.41 -11.72 16.26
CA ILE A 34 3.57 -10.56 15.91
C ILE A 34 4.43 -9.37 15.47
N ALA A 35 5.52 -9.06 16.18
CA ALA A 35 6.40 -7.96 15.79
C ALA A 35 7.11 -8.23 14.45
N PHE A 36 7.62 -9.46 14.26
CA PHE A 36 8.23 -9.87 13.00
C PHE A 36 7.22 -9.83 11.84
N ALA A 37 5.98 -10.27 12.08
CA ALA A 37 4.88 -10.20 11.13
C ALA A 37 4.67 -8.78 10.60
N VAL A 38 4.45 -7.85 11.53
CA VAL A 38 4.17 -6.44 11.20
C VAL A 38 5.34 -5.84 10.43
N VAL A 39 6.58 -6.06 10.86
CA VAL A 39 7.78 -5.51 10.19
C VAL A 39 7.98 -6.14 8.82
N HIS A 40 7.89 -7.46 8.69
CA HIS A 40 8.05 -8.15 7.40
C HIS A 40 6.95 -7.73 6.42
N CYS A 41 5.68 -7.71 6.82
CA CYS A 41 4.57 -7.33 5.95
C CYS A 41 4.70 -5.86 5.52
N THR A 42 4.95 -4.94 6.47
CA THR A 42 5.19 -3.53 6.17
C THR A 42 6.35 -3.35 5.18
N GLY A 43 7.47 -4.05 5.41
CA GLY A 43 8.64 -3.98 4.54
C GLY A 43 8.34 -4.44 3.12
N GLY A 44 7.61 -5.56 2.98
CA GLY A 44 7.15 -6.05 1.68
C GLY A 44 6.27 -5.04 0.96
N ASP A 45 5.25 -4.53 1.63
CA ASP A 45 4.31 -3.59 1.05
C ASP A 45 4.95 -2.29 0.59
N VAL A 46 5.89 -1.74 1.37
CA VAL A 46 6.65 -0.56 0.96
C VAL A 46 7.45 -0.84 -0.31
N LEU A 47 8.12 -1.99 -0.40
CA LEU A 47 8.88 -2.37 -1.60
C LEU A 47 7.98 -2.48 -2.83
N ILE A 48 6.81 -3.09 -2.67
CA ILE A 48 5.87 -3.29 -3.77
C ILE A 48 5.22 -1.98 -4.19
N ALA A 49 4.87 -1.11 -3.24
CA ALA A 49 4.34 0.21 -3.54
C ALA A 49 5.38 1.06 -4.31
N LEU A 50 6.66 0.97 -3.94
CA LEU A 50 7.75 1.61 -4.67
C LEU A 50 7.95 0.99 -6.05
N ALA A 51 7.91 -0.33 -6.18
CA ALA A 51 8.03 -1.01 -7.47
C ALA A 51 6.85 -0.64 -8.40
N SER A 52 5.63 -0.58 -7.86
CA SER A 52 4.42 -0.19 -8.57
C SER A 52 4.51 1.25 -9.08
N LEU A 53 4.89 2.20 -8.21
CA LEU A 53 5.10 3.59 -8.62
C LEU A 53 6.21 3.71 -9.66
N THR A 54 7.33 3.00 -9.47
CA THR A 54 8.46 3.03 -10.40
C THR A 54 8.06 2.47 -11.76
N GLY A 55 7.36 1.35 -11.80
CA GLY A 55 6.82 0.78 -13.04
C GLY A 55 5.85 1.73 -13.74
N ALA A 56 4.94 2.38 -12.99
CA ALA A 56 4.02 3.37 -13.53
C ALA A 56 4.75 4.59 -14.12
N LEU A 57 5.82 5.06 -13.45
CA LEU A 57 6.67 6.14 -13.94
C LEU A 57 7.44 5.75 -15.20
N ILE A 58 7.93 4.51 -15.29
CA ILE A 58 8.62 4.00 -16.49
C ILE A 58 7.66 3.95 -17.69
N LEU A 59 6.41 3.54 -17.46
CA LEU A 59 5.43 3.31 -18.53
C LEU A 59 4.70 4.58 -18.98
N ALA A 60 4.39 5.49 -18.04
CA ALA A 60 3.55 6.66 -18.31
C ALA A 60 4.12 7.98 -17.76
N GLY A 61 5.22 7.94 -17.03
CA GLY A 61 5.86 9.14 -16.48
C GLY A 61 6.51 10.02 -17.55
N ASP A 62 6.73 11.27 -17.18
CA ASP A 62 7.48 12.29 -17.91
C ASP A 62 8.49 12.92 -16.92
N ALA A 63 9.58 13.51 -17.41
CA ALA A 63 10.52 14.28 -16.60
C ALA A 63 9.84 15.43 -15.80
N ARG A 64 8.67 15.88 -16.24
CA ARG A 64 7.87 16.93 -15.58
C ARG A 64 6.92 16.39 -14.49
N TRP A 65 6.88 15.07 -14.28
CA TRP A 65 6.11 14.47 -13.19
C TRP A 65 6.62 14.97 -11.83
N PRO A 66 5.75 15.27 -10.84
CA PRO A 66 4.29 15.03 -10.79
C PRO A 66 3.39 16.13 -11.38
N THR A 67 3.93 17.13 -12.07
CA THR A 67 3.13 18.26 -12.59
C THR A 67 2.32 17.87 -13.81
N ASP A 68 2.89 17.02 -14.66
CA ASP A 68 2.24 16.43 -15.84
C ASP A 68 2.01 14.93 -15.64
N ARG A 69 0.96 14.41 -16.28
CA ARG A 69 0.59 12.98 -16.33
C ARG A 69 0.41 12.30 -14.96
N PHE A 70 0.05 13.09 -13.95
CA PHE A 70 -0.16 12.59 -12.59
C PHE A 70 -1.25 11.52 -12.53
N CYS A 71 -2.37 11.74 -13.22
CA CYS A 71 -3.51 10.82 -13.20
C CYS A 71 -3.16 9.47 -13.81
N GLU A 72 -2.44 9.45 -14.94
CA GLU A 72 -2.04 8.20 -15.59
C GLU A 72 -1.09 7.38 -14.72
N VAL A 73 -0.09 8.03 -14.12
CA VAL A 73 0.84 7.36 -13.19
C VAL A 73 0.11 6.89 -11.94
N ALA A 74 -0.83 7.68 -11.40
CA ALA A 74 -1.63 7.30 -10.24
C ALA A 74 -2.50 6.08 -10.53
N VAL A 75 -3.21 6.05 -11.67
CA VAL A 75 -4.05 4.94 -12.08
C VAL A 75 -3.21 3.67 -12.27
N LEU A 76 -2.07 3.75 -12.96
CA LEU A 76 -1.19 2.60 -13.14
C LEU A 76 -0.60 2.09 -11.81
N THR A 77 -0.23 3.00 -10.92
CA THR A 77 0.28 2.63 -9.58
C THR A 77 -0.79 1.87 -8.79
N LEU A 78 -2.04 2.33 -8.82
CA LEU A 78 -3.17 1.64 -8.18
C LEU A 78 -3.49 0.31 -8.84
N LEU A 79 -3.42 0.22 -10.18
CA LEU A 79 -3.63 -1.03 -10.91
C LEU A 79 -2.56 -2.07 -10.56
N PHE A 80 -1.29 -1.67 -10.46
CA PHE A 80 -0.22 -2.57 -10.02
C PHE A 80 -0.38 -2.98 -8.57
N GLY A 81 -0.76 -2.05 -7.68
CA GLY A 81 -1.09 -2.36 -6.29
C GLY A 81 -2.24 -3.37 -6.19
N PHE A 82 -3.32 -3.16 -6.95
CA PHE A 82 -4.47 -4.06 -6.99
C PHE A 82 -4.11 -5.44 -7.54
N ALA A 83 -3.35 -5.50 -8.64
CA ALA A 83 -2.85 -6.75 -9.19
C ALA A 83 -1.97 -7.50 -8.18
N TYR A 84 -1.15 -6.77 -7.42
CA TYR A 84 -0.40 -7.35 -6.33
C TYR A 84 -1.31 -7.85 -5.19
N THR A 85 -2.36 -7.12 -4.81
CA THR A 85 -3.31 -7.60 -3.78
C THR A 85 -3.95 -8.93 -4.17
N LEU A 86 -4.33 -9.08 -5.45
CA LEU A 86 -4.85 -10.34 -5.97
C LEU A 86 -3.78 -11.45 -5.93
N TYR A 87 -2.54 -11.14 -6.30
CA TYR A 87 -1.43 -12.08 -6.24
C TYR A 87 -1.07 -12.48 -4.79
N SER A 88 -1.03 -11.52 -3.86
CA SER A 88 -0.64 -11.74 -2.48
C SER A 88 -1.68 -12.58 -1.75
N GLU A 89 -2.96 -12.41 -2.07
CA GLU A 89 -4.01 -13.25 -1.52
C GLU A 89 -4.01 -14.66 -2.12
N TRP A 90 -3.82 -14.80 -3.45
CA TRP A 90 -3.59 -16.10 -4.06
C TRP A 90 -2.41 -16.83 -3.39
N PHE A 91 -1.33 -16.10 -3.12
CA PHE A 91 -0.16 -16.62 -2.42
C PHE A 91 -0.47 -16.98 -0.95
N ASN A 92 -1.26 -16.17 -0.25
CA ASN A 92 -1.62 -16.43 1.14
C ASN A 92 -2.54 -17.65 1.31
N VAL A 93 -3.51 -17.81 0.40
CA VAL A 93 -4.44 -18.95 0.35
C VAL A 93 -3.76 -20.23 -0.16
N SER A 94 -2.90 -20.13 -1.17
CA SER A 94 -2.34 -21.32 -1.87
C SER A 94 -0.98 -21.78 -1.34
N VAL A 95 -0.16 -20.88 -0.78
CA VAL A 95 1.24 -21.19 -0.43
C VAL A 95 1.49 -21.22 1.07
N ARG A 96 0.75 -20.45 1.88
CA ARG A 96 1.12 -20.27 3.30
C ARG A 96 0.41 -21.17 4.30
N LEU A 97 -0.89 -21.46 4.23
CA LEU A 97 -1.64 -22.23 5.26
C LEU A 97 -1.40 -21.77 6.73
N SER A 98 -0.73 -20.64 6.97
CA SER A 98 -0.11 -20.28 8.27
C SER A 98 -0.69 -19.01 8.90
N TRP A 99 -1.60 -18.33 8.20
CA TRP A 99 -2.18 -17.05 8.63
C TRP A 99 -3.68 -17.10 8.42
N ALA A 100 -4.35 -17.91 9.23
CA ALA A 100 -5.79 -18.03 9.16
C ALA A 100 -6.44 -16.69 9.56
N TYR A 101 -7.48 -16.32 8.83
CA TYR A 101 -8.34 -15.22 9.22
C TYR A 101 -9.11 -15.59 10.48
N ALA A 102 -9.17 -14.68 11.44
CA ALA A 102 -10.08 -14.84 12.56
C ALA A 102 -11.52 -14.83 12.04
N PRO A 103 -12.49 -15.48 12.73
CA PRO A 103 -13.90 -15.47 12.32
C PRO A 103 -14.51 -14.07 12.18
N SER A 104 -13.89 -13.06 12.80
CA SER A 104 -14.29 -11.66 12.74
C SER A 104 -13.82 -10.92 11.47
N MET A 105 -12.96 -11.51 10.63
CA MET A 105 -12.47 -10.87 9.41
C MET A 105 -13.58 -10.81 8.35
N PRO A 106 -14.06 -9.63 7.93
CA PRO A 106 -14.96 -9.54 6.80
C PRO A 106 -14.19 -9.91 5.51
N THR A 107 -14.72 -10.85 4.75
CA THR A 107 -14.15 -11.29 3.46
C THR A 107 -15.02 -10.86 2.30
N LEU A 108 -14.40 -10.59 1.14
CA LEU A 108 -15.11 -10.32 -0.10
C LEU A 108 -15.71 -11.63 -0.65
N PRO A 109 -17.04 -11.73 -0.85
CA PRO A 109 -17.70 -12.99 -1.21
C PRO A 109 -17.23 -13.61 -2.53
N LEU A 110 -16.79 -12.77 -3.48
CA LEU A 110 -16.38 -13.19 -4.81
C LEU A 110 -14.92 -13.65 -4.89
N LEU A 111 -14.08 -13.17 -3.99
CA LEU A 111 -12.63 -13.38 -4.04
C LEU A 111 -12.13 -14.26 -2.90
N GLY A 112 -12.85 -14.35 -1.78
CA GLY A 112 -12.36 -15.00 -0.56
C GLY A 112 -11.39 -14.13 0.25
N THR A 113 -10.98 -12.99 -0.31
CA THR A 113 -10.00 -12.06 0.28
C THR A 113 -10.54 -11.35 1.49
N GLY A 114 -9.70 -11.22 2.53
CA GLY A 114 -9.94 -10.26 3.60
C GLY A 114 -10.11 -8.84 3.08
N LEU A 115 -11.12 -8.13 3.59
CA LEU A 115 -11.41 -6.75 3.20
C LEU A 115 -10.30 -5.78 3.62
N ALA A 116 -9.66 -6.01 4.77
CA ALA A 116 -8.63 -5.12 5.30
C ALA A 116 -7.39 -4.98 4.39
N PRO A 117 -6.80 -6.07 3.86
CA PRO A 117 -5.73 -6.00 2.85
C PRO A 117 -6.13 -5.27 1.56
N VAL A 118 -7.38 -5.41 1.11
CA VAL A 118 -7.86 -4.72 -0.09
C VAL A 118 -7.95 -3.22 0.17
N LEU A 119 -8.53 -2.82 1.30
CA LEU A 119 -8.63 -1.42 1.68
C LEU A 119 -7.25 -0.77 1.88
N GLN A 120 -6.29 -1.50 2.44
CA GLN A 120 -4.90 -1.07 2.59
C GLN A 120 -4.28 -0.63 1.25
N TRP A 121 -4.42 -1.46 0.22
CA TRP A 121 -3.88 -1.19 -1.11
C TRP A 121 -4.60 -0.10 -1.90
N ILE A 122 -5.82 0.26 -1.51
CA ILE A 122 -6.54 1.38 -2.11
C ILE A 122 -6.21 2.68 -1.37
N VAL A 123 -6.32 2.66 -0.04
CA VAL A 123 -6.26 3.87 0.79
C VAL A 123 -4.84 4.42 0.86
N ILE A 124 -3.84 3.58 1.13
CA ILE A 124 -2.49 4.06 1.44
C ILE A 124 -1.78 4.60 0.19
N PRO A 125 -1.75 3.90 -0.96
CA PRO A 125 -1.16 4.46 -2.18
C PRO A 125 -1.89 5.72 -2.66
N SER A 126 -3.22 5.79 -2.53
CA SER A 126 -4.00 7.00 -2.88
C SER A 126 -3.60 8.19 -2.01
N ALA A 127 -3.50 8.00 -0.70
CA ALA A 127 -3.06 9.04 0.24
C ALA A 127 -1.61 9.47 -0.04
N ALA A 128 -0.72 8.51 -0.33
CA ALA A 128 0.68 8.78 -0.63
C ALA A 128 0.86 9.56 -1.95
N LEU A 129 0.09 9.21 -2.98
CA LEU A 129 0.05 9.94 -4.25
C LEU A 129 -0.51 11.36 -4.06
N HIS A 130 -1.59 11.50 -3.30
CA HIS A 130 -2.18 12.81 -3.01
C HIS A 130 -1.21 13.72 -2.24
N ALA A 131 -0.54 13.19 -1.21
CA ALA A 131 0.50 13.91 -0.47
C ALA A 131 1.71 14.27 -1.34
N ALA A 132 2.07 13.43 -2.30
CA ALA A 132 3.13 13.70 -3.27
C ALA A 132 2.74 14.80 -4.28
N HIS A 133 1.45 14.98 -4.56
CA HIS A 133 0.94 16.01 -5.48
C HIS A 133 0.68 17.35 -4.79
N GLY A 134 0.02 17.38 -3.62
CA GLY A 134 -0.29 18.64 -2.90
C GLY A 134 0.97 19.41 -2.46
N ALA A 135 2.04 18.65 -2.18
CA ALA A 135 3.42 19.09 -2.07
C ALA A 135 3.91 20.11 -3.11
N ILE A 136 3.45 19.99 -4.35
CA ILE A 136 3.91 20.77 -5.50
C ILE A 136 3.10 22.03 -5.65
N LYS A 137 1.78 21.94 -5.44
CA LYS A 137 0.88 23.10 -5.47
C LYS A 137 1.33 24.20 -4.49
N HIS A 138 1.70 23.81 -3.26
CA HIS A 138 2.27 24.76 -2.29
C HIS A 138 3.67 25.27 -2.63
N GLY A 139 4.45 24.54 -3.44
CA GLY A 139 5.75 25.01 -3.92
C GLY A 139 5.65 26.00 -5.09
N SER A 140 4.64 25.86 -5.94
CA SER A 140 4.39 26.75 -7.08
C SER A 140 3.75 28.08 -6.71
N ASP A 141 3.03 28.16 -5.59
CA ASP A 141 2.48 29.43 -5.06
C ASP A 141 3.57 30.35 -4.47
N PHE A 142 4.78 29.83 -4.21
CA PHE A 142 5.93 30.59 -3.73
C PHE A 142 6.95 30.84 -4.85
N LYS A 143 6.51 31.37 -5.99
CA LYS A 143 7.42 32.01 -6.95
C LYS A 143 7.15 33.52 -6.91
N PRO A 144 8.01 34.34 -6.27
CA PRO A 144 7.86 35.78 -6.37
C PRO A 144 8.02 36.16 -7.83
N THR A 145 7.01 36.84 -8.37
CA THR A 145 7.05 37.46 -9.69
C THR A 145 8.20 38.45 -9.73
N SER A 146 9.26 38.12 -10.46
CA SER A 146 10.33 39.03 -10.83
C SER A 146 10.08 39.58 -12.22
#